data_AF-A0A4R5Q5S1-F1
#
_entry.id   AF-A0A4R5Q5S1-F1
#
_cell.length_a   1.000
_cell.length_b   1.000
_cell.length_c   1.000
_cell.angle_alpha   90.00
_cell.angle_beta   90.00
_cell.angle_gamma   90.00
#
_symmetry.space_group_name_H-M   'P 1'
#
loop_
_entity.id
_entity.type
_entity.pdbx_description
1 polymer ?
#
loop_
_entity_poly.entity_id
_entity_poly.type
_entity_poly.pdbx_seq_one_letter_code
_entity_poly.pdbx_strand_id
1 'polypeptide(L)' 'MAIRLRYTINSHLEDRGITTPAAVGAAIGLPAAEAAGLLRRRQWRAGDLAALQAVAERLGLKVVPPDTDHLWQQNR' A
#
# COMPACT_ATOMS: atom_id res chain seq x y z
N MET A 1 8.01 3.74 -5.20
CA MET A 1 6.57 4.01 -5.02
C MET A 1 5.85 2.93 -4.21
N ALA A 2 5.81 1.68 -4.68
CA ALA A 2 4.98 0.64 -4.05
C ALA A 2 5.32 0.33 -2.57
N ILE A 3 6.58 0.47 -2.12
CA ILE A 3 6.95 0.29 -0.68
C ILE A 3 6.28 1.35 0.18
N ARG A 4 6.29 2.60 -0.27
CA ARG A 4 5.66 3.71 0.44
C ARG A 4 4.13 3.58 0.44
N LEU A 5 3.54 3.16 -0.69
CA LEU A 5 2.11 2.85 -0.78
C LEU A 5 1.71 1.76 0.22
N ARG A 6 2.39 0.61 0.18
CA ARG A 6 2.13 -0.50 1.11
C ARG A 6 2.26 -0.05 2.56
N TYR A 7 3.33 0.68 2.89
CA TYR A 7 3.54 1.18 4.25
C TYR A 7 2.40 2.11 4.68
N THR A 8 2.05 3.10 3.86
CA THR A 8 0.96 4.05 4.15
C THR A 8 -0.38 3.34 4.35
N ILE A 9 -0.69 2.35 3.50
CA ILE A 9 -1.91 1.55 3.62
C ILE A 9 -1.89 0.73 4.92
N ASN A 10 -0.79 0.04 5.23
CA ASN A 10 -0.68 -0.76 6.45
C ASN A 10 -0.81 0.10 7.72
N SER A 11 -0.09 1.23 7.79
CA SER A 11 -0.18 2.12 8.96
C SER A 11 -1.59 2.68 9.14
N HIS A 12 -2.26 3.08 8.05
CA HIS A 12 -3.64 3.56 8.13
C HIS A 12 -4.64 2.48 8.60
N LEU A 13 -4.43 1.22 8.21
CA LEU A 13 -5.25 0.11 8.69
C LEU A 13 -4.96 -0.19 10.17
N GLU A 14 -3.70 -0.15 10.58
CA GLU A 14 -3.27 -0.32 11.97
C GLU A 14 -3.83 0.77 12.88
N ASP A 15 -3.77 2.05 12.46
CA ASP A 15 -4.34 3.19 13.18
C ASP A 15 -5.86 3.07 13.39
N ARG A 16 -6.54 2.35 12.50
CA ARG A 16 -7.98 2.05 12.58
C ARG A 16 -8.29 0.74 13.32
N GLY A 17 -7.27 0.04 13.84
CA GLY A 17 -7.42 -1.26 14.49
C GLY A 17 -7.78 -2.42 13.54
N ILE A 18 -7.62 -2.23 12.23
CA ILE A 18 -7.98 -3.22 11.20
C ILE A 18 -6.77 -4.14 10.97
N THR A 19 -6.67 -5.19 11.77
CA THR A 19 -5.51 -6.10 11.76
C THR A 19 -5.81 -7.52 11.27
N THR A 20 -7.09 -7.91 11.24
CA THR A 20 -7.48 -9.26 10.80
C THR A 20 -7.56 -9.34 9.28
N PRO A 21 -7.15 -10.46 8.64
CA PRO A 21 -7.18 -10.59 7.19
C PRO A 21 -8.57 -10.36 6.56
N ALA A 22 -9.63 -10.78 7.26
CA ALA A 22 -10.99 -10.57 6.80
C ALA A 22 -11.40 -9.08 6.84
N ALA A 23 -11.08 -8.38 7.93
CA ALA A 23 -11.39 -6.96 8.06
C ALA A 23 -10.55 -6.11 7.10
N VAL A 24 -9.28 -6.46 6.89
CA VAL A 24 -8.42 -5.83 5.88
C VAL A 24 -9.03 -6.01 4.49
N GLY A 25 -9.42 -7.24 4.12
CA GLY A 25 -10.05 -7.51 2.83
C GLY A 25 -11.33 -6.69 2.63
N ALA A 26 -12.19 -6.63 3.65
CA ALA A 26 -13.40 -5.81 3.62
C ALA A 26 -13.10 -4.31 3.46
N ALA A 27 -12.12 -3.78 4.22
CA ALA A 27 -11.75 -2.36 4.19
C ALA A 27 -11.18 -1.92 2.84
N ILE A 28 -10.39 -2.79 2.19
CA ILE A 28 -9.78 -2.50 0.90
C ILE A 28 -10.56 -3.06 -0.29
N GLY A 29 -11.71 -3.71 -0.05
CA GLY A 29 -12.61 -4.30 -1.04
C GLY A 29 -11.95 -5.36 -1.93
N LEU A 30 -11.15 -6.25 -1.33
CA LEU A 30 -10.52 -7.41 -1.97
C LEU A 30 -10.78 -8.68 -1.14
N PRO A 31 -10.75 -9.88 -1.74
CA PRO A 31 -10.73 -11.13 -0.98
C PRO A 31 -9.57 -11.13 0.02
N ALA A 32 -9.78 -11.69 1.23
CA ALA A 32 -8.78 -11.67 2.30
C ALA A 32 -7.40 -12.23 1.88
N ALA A 33 -7.40 -13.27 1.03
CA ALA A 33 -6.17 -13.87 0.52
C ALA A 33 -5.42 -12.94 -0.46
N GLU A 34 -6.14 -12.23 -1.32
CA GLU A 34 -5.55 -11.25 -2.24
C GLU A 34 -5.04 -10.02 -1.50
N ALA A 35 -5.81 -9.53 -0.53
CA ALA A 35 -5.43 -8.44 0.35
C ALA A 35 -4.15 -8.78 1.14
N ALA A 36 -4.11 -9.96 1.76
CA ALA A 36 -2.92 -10.44 2.45
C ALA A 36 -1.73 -10.61 1.48
N GLY A 37 -1.97 -11.12 0.28
CA GLY A 37 -0.95 -11.24 -0.76
C GLY A 37 -0.36 -9.89 -1.16
N LEU A 38 -1.20 -8.90 -1.46
CA LEU A 38 -0.79 -7.58 -1.89
C LEU A 38 0.01 -6.84 -0.81
N LEU A 39 -0.44 -6.94 0.45
CA LEU A 39 0.13 -6.21 1.59
C LEU A 39 1.27 -6.94 2.30
N ARG A 40 1.44 -8.26 2.12
CA ARG A 40 2.47 -9.06 2.81
C ARG A 40 3.52 -9.69 1.88
N ARG A 41 3.32 -9.74 0.56
CA ARG A 41 4.33 -10.30 -0.35
C ARG A 41 5.64 -9.51 -0.30
N ARG A 42 6.74 -10.25 -0.44
CA ARG A 42 8.12 -9.74 -0.45
C ARG A 42 8.58 -9.27 -1.83
N GLN A 43 7.96 -9.79 -2.89
CA GLN A 43 8.20 -9.39 -4.28
C GLN A 43 6.87 -9.10 -4.97
N TRP A 44 6.81 -7.97 -5.69
CA TRP A 44 5.64 -7.57 -6.44
C TRP A 44 5.71 -8.04 -7.90
N ARG A 45 4.53 -8.37 -8.42
CA ARG A 45 4.29 -8.69 -9.82
C ARG A 45 3.89 -7.44 -10.59
N ALA A 46 3.95 -7.53 -11.92
CA ALA A 46 3.30 -6.55 -12.78
C ALA A 46 1.81 -6.44 -12.38
N GLY A 47 1.34 -5.22 -12.14
CA GLY A 47 -0.03 -4.95 -11.69
C GLY A 47 -0.20 -4.72 -10.18
N ASP A 48 0.72 -5.20 -9.32
CA ASP A 48 0.60 -4.99 -7.87
C ASP A 48 0.73 -3.50 -7.49
N LEU A 49 1.56 -2.74 -8.21
CA LEU A 49 1.68 -1.29 -8.01
C LEU A 49 0.36 -0.56 -8.37
N ALA A 50 -0.34 -1.00 -9.41
CA ALA A 50 -1.64 -0.43 -9.79
C ALA A 50 -2.73 -0.81 -8.77
N ALA A 51 -2.72 -2.06 -8.29
CA ALA A 51 -3.61 -2.49 -7.22
C ALA A 51 -3.37 -1.70 -5.92
N LEU A 52 -2.12 -1.45 -5.54
CA LEU A 52 -1.78 -0.62 -4.38
C LEU A 52 -2.26 0.83 -4.55
N GLN A 53 -2.17 1.41 -5.75
CA GLN A 53 -2.70 2.75 -6.02
C GLN A 53 -4.23 2.78 -5.90
N ALA A 54 -4.93 1.83 -6.51
CA ALA A 54 -6.38 1.73 -6.40
C ALA A 54 -6.86 1.56 -4.95
N VAL A 55 -6.12 0.80 -4.14
CA VAL A 55 -6.39 0.67 -2.70
C VAL A 55 -6.14 1.98 -1.97
N ALA A 56 -5.05 2.68 -2.25
CA ALA A 56 -4.77 3.98 -1.64
C ALA A 56 -5.86 5.01 -1.98
N GLU A 57 -6.29 5.09 -3.24
CA GLU A 57 -7.39 5.96 -3.67
C GLU A 57 -8.70 5.63 -2.95
N ARG A 58 -9.05 4.34 -2.85
CA ARG A 58 -10.24 3.86 -2.12
C ARG A 58 -10.22 4.27 -0.65
N LEU A 59 -9.04 4.24 -0.03
CA LEU A 59 -8.84 4.62 1.36
C LEU A 59 -8.70 6.15 1.55
N GLY A 60 -8.72 6.94 0.46
CA GLY A 60 -8.52 8.39 0.49
C GLY A 60 -7.08 8.81 0.82
N LEU A 61 -6.12 7.90 0.64
CA LEU A 61 -4.72 8.12 0.98
C LEU A 61 -4.00 8.84 -0.16
N LYS A 62 -3.47 10.04 0.13
CA LYS A 62 -2.57 10.75 -0.79
C LYS A 62 -1.15 10.25 -0.59
N VAL A 63 -0.66 9.41 -1.51
CA VAL A 63 0.78 9.14 -1.59
C VAL A 63 1.36 10.07 -2.65
N VAL A 64 1.98 11.16 -2.19
CA VAL A 64 2.75 12.05 -3.06
C VAL A 64 3.85 11.20 -3.70
N PRO A 65 3.94 11.11 -5.04
CA PRO A 65 5.13 10.64 -5.70
C PRO A 65 6.32 11.44 -5.17
N PRO A 66 7.49 10.85 -4.88
CA PRO A 66 8.65 11.71 -4.81
C PRO A 66 8.73 12.43 -6.16
N ASP A 67 8.72 13.77 -6.14
CA ASP A 67 9.33 14.53 -7.22
C ASP A 67 10.67 13.87 -7.50
N THR A 68 10.86 13.43 -8.74
CA THR A 68 12.02 12.63 -9.18
C THR A 68 13.36 13.39 -9.12
N ASP A 69 13.52 14.36 -8.22
CA ASP A 69 14.68 15.26 -8.20
C ASP A 69 15.45 15.36 -6.87
N HIS A 70 14.92 15.02 -5.69
CA HIS A 70 15.62 15.37 -4.44
C HIS A 70 16.13 14.24 -3.53
N LEU A 71 15.91 12.96 -3.85
CA LEU A 71 16.33 11.85 -2.96
C LEU A 71 17.64 11.14 -3.37
N TRP A 72 18.28 11.56 -4.46
CA TRP A 72 19.57 10.99 -4.90
C TRP A 72 20.79 11.88 -4.62
N GLN A 73 20.62 13.10 -4.09
CA GLN A 73 21.75 13.98 -3.75
C GLN A 73 22.26 13.88 -2.30
N GLN A 74 21.61 13.11 -1.42
CA GLN A 74 22.01 12.99 -0.01
C GLN A 74 22.90 11.78 0.31
N ASN A 75 23.51 11.16 -0.70
CA ASN A 75 24.59 10.17 -0.51
C ASN A 75 25.71 10.42 -1.53
N ARG A 76 26.42 11.53 -1.37
CA ARG A 76 27.77 11.72 -1.92
C ARG A 76 28.76 11.80 -0.77
#